data_AF-A0A6M0C8V2-F1
#
_entry.id   AF-A0A6M0C8V2-F1
#
_cell.length_a   1.000
_cell.length_b   1.000
_cell.length_c   1.000
_cell.angle_alpha   90.00
_cell.angle_beta   90.00
_cell.angle_gamma   90.00
#
_symmetry.space_group_name_H-M   'P 1'
#
loop_
_entity.id
_entity.type
_entity.pdbx_description
1 polymer ?
#
loop_
_entity_poly.entity_id
_entity_poly.type
_entity_poly.pdbx_seq_one_letter_code
_entity_poly.pdbx_strand_id
1 'polypeptide(L)'
;MAELTVEHVLSQAQEGRSLHHAELSQINLKGANLEYFSLAHSYLRLANLVDAFCQGADLRHTTLTRADLSRGCFESAMFEDAQLIRAVCKGANFRGIKASRAVFRSAAMSQSDLTGAELNWADFQEAYGKDAVFTGASLVEANFLHSDFSHCVFSGATLTHSDWDQARLSGAMMNDANLEQAHFPEAHIVEANFSGANLLNANFERANLSKAIFHGASLDWASLFEAKLSRADLSNASLFGISLEGANLSGANLSGADLSHANLEGALLKGVSFAECQVDGALFTDARGLTTDQKRWLRQHGALNIER
;
A
#
# COMPACT_ATOMS: atom_id res chain seq x y z
N MET A 1 20.75 -28.28 -17.94
CA MET A 1 20.86 -29.07 -16.69
C MET A 1 19.76 -30.12 -16.73
N ALA A 2 19.99 -31.32 -16.17
CA ALA A 2 18.93 -32.32 -16.10
C ALA A 2 17.83 -31.86 -15.12
N GLU A 3 16.56 -32.04 -15.48
CA GLU A 3 15.45 -31.82 -14.56
C GLU A 3 15.55 -32.80 -13.39
N LEU A 4 15.55 -32.29 -12.16
CA LEU A 4 15.57 -33.12 -10.96
C LEU A 4 14.17 -33.65 -10.66
N THR A 5 14.09 -34.89 -10.20
CA THR A 5 12.81 -35.50 -9.78
C THR A 5 12.39 -35.00 -8.40
N VAL A 6 11.09 -35.10 -8.11
CA VAL A 6 10.54 -34.79 -6.77
C VAL A 6 11.23 -35.61 -5.68
N GLU A 7 11.38 -36.93 -5.89
CA GLU A 7 12.05 -37.83 -4.95
C GLU A 7 13.48 -37.39 -4.65
N HIS A 8 14.22 -36.92 -5.65
CA HIS A 8 15.56 -36.41 -5.46
C HIS A 8 15.56 -35.16 -4.56
N VAL A 9 14.70 -34.18 -4.85
CA VAL A 9 14.60 -32.96 -4.04
C VAL A 9 14.23 -33.28 -2.59
N LEU A 10 13.25 -34.16 -2.38
CA LEU A 10 12.82 -34.54 -1.04
C LEU A 10 13.89 -35.31 -0.26
N SER A 11 14.65 -36.18 -0.92
CA SER A 11 15.81 -36.86 -0.30
C SER A 11 16.90 -35.85 0.09
N GLN A 12 17.20 -34.88 -0.78
CA GLN A 12 18.15 -33.81 -0.45
C GLN A 12 17.68 -32.99 0.76
N ALA A 13 16.40 -32.64 0.82
CA ALA A 13 15.81 -31.90 1.94
C ALA A 13 15.88 -32.68 3.26
N GLN A 14 15.54 -33.98 3.24
CA GLN A 14 15.64 -34.85 4.42
C GLN A 14 17.08 -34.99 4.94
N GLU A 15 18.06 -34.94 4.04
CA GLU A 15 19.49 -35.00 4.37
C GLU A 15 20.10 -33.63 4.68
N GLY A 16 19.31 -32.55 4.66
CA GLY A 16 19.78 -31.18 4.90
C GLY A 16 20.74 -30.65 3.83
N ARG A 17 20.76 -31.26 2.64
CA ARG A 17 21.65 -30.88 1.53
C ARG A 17 20.96 -29.91 0.58
N SER A 18 21.35 -28.64 0.64
CA SER A 18 20.75 -27.58 -0.17
C SER A 18 20.94 -27.78 -1.68
N LEU A 19 20.00 -27.28 -2.48
CA LEU A 19 20.04 -27.28 -3.94
C LEU A 19 20.16 -25.85 -4.47
N HIS A 20 21.34 -25.49 -4.95
CA HIS A 20 21.57 -24.19 -5.57
C HIS A 20 21.60 -24.31 -7.09
N HIS A 21 21.13 -23.28 -7.80
CA HIS A 21 21.15 -23.22 -9.27
C HIS A 21 20.46 -24.40 -9.96
N ALA A 22 19.48 -25.03 -9.30
CA ALA A 22 18.79 -26.20 -9.83
C ALA A 22 17.76 -25.80 -10.88
N GLU A 23 17.55 -26.64 -11.90
CA GLU A 23 16.43 -26.52 -12.83
C GLU A 23 15.29 -27.41 -12.31
N LEU A 24 14.28 -26.75 -11.74
CA LEU A 24 13.10 -27.33 -11.09
C LEU A 24 11.81 -26.76 -11.70
N SER A 25 11.85 -26.24 -12.93
CA SER A 25 10.63 -25.77 -13.58
C SER A 25 9.62 -26.91 -13.69
N GLN A 26 8.33 -26.60 -13.48
CA GLN A 26 7.20 -27.54 -13.52
C GLN A 26 7.22 -28.64 -12.44
N ILE A 27 8.16 -28.61 -11.49
CA ILE A 27 8.21 -29.61 -10.42
C ILE A 27 6.95 -29.52 -9.55
N ASN A 28 6.49 -30.68 -9.07
CA ASN A 28 5.39 -30.76 -8.11
C ASN A 28 5.91 -31.05 -6.70
N LEU A 29 6.05 -30.00 -5.90
CA LEU A 29 6.45 -30.01 -4.49
C LEU A 29 5.26 -29.69 -3.58
N LYS A 30 4.03 -30.00 -4.02
CA LYS A 30 2.83 -29.80 -3.20
C LYS A 30 2.96 -30.54 -1.87
N GLY A 31 2.77 -29.82 -0.76
CA GLY A 31 2.87 -30.39 0.59
C GLY A 31 4.28 -30.85 0.98
N ALA A 32 5.30 -30.52 0.20
CA ALA A 32 6.68 -30.88 0.51
C ALA A 32 7.15 -30.18 1.80
N ASN A 33 7.93 -30.89 2.60
CA ASN A 33 8.68 -30.27 3.69
C ASN A 33 10.05 -29.82 3.16
N LEU A 34 10.24 -28.51 3.13
CA LEU A 34 11.42 -27.78 2.67
C LEU A 34 11.85 -26.76 3.73
N GLU A 35 11.63 -27.06 5.01
CA GLU A 35 12.02 -26.23 6.14
C GLU A 35 13.54 -25.97 6.13
N TYR A 36 13.95 -24.71 6.21
CA TYR A 36 15.35 -24.26 6.12
C TYR A 36 16.10 -24.72 4.86
N PHE A 37 15.39 -25.24 3.86
CA PHE A 37 15.99 -25.75 2.65
C PHE A 37 16.39 -24.60 1.72
N SER A 38 17.64 -24.58 1.27
CA SER A 38 18.06 -23.58 0.28
C SER A 38 17.82 -24.09 -1.13
N LEU A 39 17.07 -23.26 -1.87
CA LEU A 39 16.80 -23.33 -3.28
C LEU A 39 17.43 -22.14 -4.02
N ALA A 40 18.34 -21.39 -3.39
CA ALA A 40 18.86 -20.13 -3.91
C ALA A 40 19.39 -20.26 -5.36
N HIS A 41 19.10 -19.23 -6.17
CA HIS A 41 19.43 -19.17 -7.60
C HIS A 41 18.78 -20.24 -8.49
N SER A 42 17.84 -21.04 -7.98
CA SER A 42 17.18 -22.09 -8.75
C SER A 42 16.01 -21.56 -9.60
N TYR A 43 15.69 -22.30 -10.66
CA TYR A 43 14.58 -22.02 -11.56
C TYR A 43 13.39 -22.91 -11.18
N LEU A 44 12.31 -22.30 -10.70
CA LEU A 44 11.07 -22.94 -10.27
C LEU A 44 9.87 -22.41 -11.08
N ARG A 45 10.06 -22.14 -12.37
CA ARG A 45 8.97 -21.63 -13.23
C ARG A 45 7.85 -22.66 -13.30
N LEU A 46 6.60 -22.24 -13.12
CA LEU A 46 5.44 -23.15 -13.12
C LEU A 46 5.51 -24.27 -12.06
N ALA A 47 6.40 -24.16 -11.06
CA ALA A 47 6.46 -25.14 -9.98
C ALA A 47 5.19 -25.08 -9.12
N ASN A 48 4.78 -26.23 -8.59
CA ASN A 48 3.68 -26.34 -7.64
C ASN A 48 4.25 -26.52 -6.23
N LEU A 49 4.12 -25.48 -5.41
CA LEU A 49 4.50 -25.38 -4.00
C LEU A 49 3.26 -25.21 -3.11
N VAL A 50 2.08 -25.60 -3.60
CA VAL A 50 0.84 -25.49 -2.85
C VAL A 50 0.94 -26.29 -1.55
N ASP A 51 0.52 -25.69 -0.43
CA ASP A 51 0.59 -26.29 0.91
C ASP A 51 2.02 -26.73 1.34
N ALA A 52 3.08 -26.31 0.63
CA ALA A 52 4.46 -26.66 1.00
C ALA A 52 4.90 -25.96 2.29
N PHE A 53 5.73 -26.64 3.08
CA PHE A 53 6.29 -26.11 4.32
C PHE A 53 7.73 -25.65 4.09
N CYS A 54 7.91 -24.36 3.88
CA CYS A 54 9.15 -23.69 3.49
C CYS A 54 9.57 -22.65 4.55
N GLN A 55 9.25 -22.88 5.83
CA GLN A 55 9.65 -21.97 6.91
C GLN A 55 11.18 -21.82 6.94
N GLY A 56 11.66 -20.59 6.98
CA GLY A 56 13.09 -20.26 6.97
C GLY A 56 13.84 -20.72 5.72
N ALA A 57 13.15 -21.15 4.66
CA ALA A 57 13.78 -21.58 3.42
C ALA A 57 14.52 -20.41 2.75
N ASP A 58 15.58 -20.73 2.02
CA ASP A 58 16.35 -19.75 1.26
C ASP A 58 16.01 -19.82 -0.22
N LEU A 59 15.18 -18.88 -0.67
CA LEU A 59 14.67 -18.70 -2.02
C LEU A 59 15.26 -17.44 -2.68
N ARG A 60 16.41 -16.94 -2.20
CA ARG A 60 17.08 -15.77 -2.80
C ARG A 60 17.42 -16.01 -4.26
N HIS A 61 17.23 -14.98 -5.08
CA HIS A 61 17.50 -15.01 -6.52
C HIS A 61 16.77 -16.14 -7.28
N THR A 62 15.72 -16.74 -6.71
CA THR A 62 14.98 -17.81 -7.39
C THR A 62 14.05 -17.25 -8.45
N THR A 63 13.82 -18.03 -9.51
CA THR A 63 12.79 -17.71 -10.51
C THR A 63 11.54 -18.52 -10.23
N LEU A 64 10.52 -17.91 -9.65
CA LEU A 64 9.21 -18.48 -9.32
C LEU A 64 8.11 -18.01 -10.29
N THR A 65 8.49 -17.61 -11.50
CA THR A 65 7.56 -17.11 -12.51
C THR A 65 6.44 -18.12 -12.78
N ARG A 66 5.19 -17.71 -12.54
CA ARG A 66 3.98 -18.54 -12.67
C ARG A 66 3.95 -19.79 -11.77
N ALA A 67 4.78 -19.83 -10.73
CA ALA A 67 4.70 -20.88 -9.72
C ALA A 67 3.43 -20.70 -8.86
N ASP A 68 2.92 -21.79 -8.31
CA ASP A 68 1.79 -21.78 -7.37
C ASP A 68 2.29 -22.08 -5.95
N LEU A 69 2.29 -21.05 -5.11
CA LEU A 69 2.70 -21.04 -3.70
C LEU A 69 1.46 -21.02 -2.78
N SER A 70 0.25 -21.25 -3.29
CA SER A 70 -0.98 -21.06 -2.53
C SER A 70 -0.97 -21.88 -1.23
N ARG A 71 -1.32 -21.22 -0.12
CA ARG A 71 -1.36 -21.80 1.24
C ARG A 71 -0.05 -22.41 1.73
N GLY A 72 1.07 -22.17 1.05
CA GLY A 72 2.38 -22.58 1.55
C GLY A 72 2.77 -21.77 2.80
N CYS A 73 3.56 -22.39 3.67
CA CYS A 73 4.17 -21.74 4.83
C CYS A 73 5.58 -21.28 4.47
N PHE A 74 5.79 -19.97 4.40
CA PHE A 74 7.08 -19.34 4.08
C PHE A 74 7.53 -18.41 5.20
N GLU A 75 7.07 -18.65 6.43
CA GLU A 75 7.41 -17.81 7.57
C GLU A 75 8.94 -17.67 7.73
N SER A 76 9.42 -16.43 7.86
CA SER A 76 10.84 -16.08 7.97
C SER A 76 11.73 -16.57 6.80
N ALA A 77 11.16 -16.97 5.67
CA ALA A 77 11.92 -17.36 4.49
C ALA A 77 12.60 -16.15 3.82
N MET A 78 13.67 -16.43 3.09
CA MET A 78 14.48 -15.45 2.37
C MET A 78 14.11 -15.46 0.88
N PHE A 79 13.65 -14.33 0.36
CA PHE A 79 13.18 -14.08 -1.00
C PHE A 79 13.90 -12.87 -1.62
N GLU A 80 15.00 -12.38 -1.06
CA GLU A 80 15.71 -11.24 -1.62
C GLU A 80 16.04 -11.49 -3.09
N ASP A 81 15.69 -10.51 -3.94
CA ASP A 81 15.86 -10.57 -5.39
C ASP A 81 15.15 -11.75 -6.10
N ALA A 82 14.18 -12.42 -5.44
CA ALA A 82 13.39 -13.49 -6.05
C ALA A 82 12.36 -12.93 -7.06
N GLN A 83 12.09 -13.68 -8.12
CA GLN A 83 11.15 -13.30 -9.17
C GLN A 83 9.86 -14.13 -9.08
N LEU A 84 8.81 -13.54 -8.53
CA LEU A 84 7.46 -14.11 -8.39
C LEU A 84 6.49 -13.59 -9.45
N ILE A 85 6.99 -13.32 -10.66
CA ILE A 85 6.20 -12.73 -11.75
C ILE A 85 5.03 -13.66 -12.10
N ARG A 86 3.78 -13.16 -12.00
CA ARG A 86 2.55 -13.94 -12.21
C ARG A 86 2.44 -15.19 -11.34
N ALA A 87 3.16 -15.25 -10.22
CA ALA A 87 3.03 -16.34 -9.26
C ALA A 87 1.66 -16.28 -8.57
N VAL A 88 1.17 -17.43 -8.13
CA VAL A 88 -0.06 -17.53 -7.34
C VAL A 88 0.34 -17.76 -5.89
N CYS A 89 0.08 -16.79 -5.03
CA CYS A 89 0.43 -16.82 -3.61
C CYS A 89 -0.80 -16.72 -2.70
N LYS A 90 -1.96 -17.18 -3.20
CA LYS A 90 -3.24 -17.04 -2.48
C LYS A 90 -3.18 -17.72 -1.13
N GLY A 91 -3.45 -16.98 -0.06
CA GLY A 91 -3.46 -17.52 1.31
C GLY A 91 -2.09 -18.01 1.81
N ALA A 92 -0.99 -17.66 1.13
CA ALA A 92 0.34 -18.02 1.58
C ALA A 92 0.72 -17.26 2.86
N ASN A 93 1.44 -17.93 3.76
CA ASN A 93 2.00 -17.30 4.97
C ASN A 93 3.43 -16.83 4.66
N PHE A 94 3.60 -15.52 4.51
CA PHE A 94 4.86 -14.81 4.30
C PHE A 94 5.24 -13.95 5.52
N ARG A 95 4.81 -14.33 6.72
CA ARG A 95 5.13 -13.56 7.94
C ARG A 95 6.64 -13.45 8.12
N GLY A 96 7.13 -12.23 8.33
CA GLY A 96 8.54 -11.96 8.60
C GLY A 96 9.51 -12.35 7.47
N ILE A 97 9.05 -12.54 6.23
CA ILE A 97 9.97 -12.85 5.12
C ILE A 97 10.93 -11.70 4.87
N LYS A 98 12.11 -12.04 4.38
CA LYS A 98 13.06 -11.06 3.84
C LYS A 98 12.98 -11.06 2.33
N ALA A 99 12.40 -10.03 1.75
CA ALA A 99 12.04 -9.99 0.34
C ALA A 99 12.37 -8.63 -0.28
N SER A 100 13.46 -8.02 0.19
CA SER A 100 13.96 -6.77 -0.41
C SER A 100 14.26 -6.99 -1.89
N ARG A 101 13.81 -6.07 -2.75
CA ARG A 101 13.92 -6.14 -4.23
C ARG A 101 13.27 -7.37 -4.87
N ALA A 102 12.40 -8.09 -4.15
CA ALA A 102 11.62 -9.18 -4.75
C ALA A 102 10.61 -8.62 -5.77
N VAL A 103 10.36 -9.38 -6.83
CA VAL A 103 9.52 -8.96 -7.96
C VAL A 103 8.22 -9.77 -7.97
N PHE A 104 7.13 -9.15 -7.51
CA PHE A 104 5.76 -9.69 -7.46
C PHE A 104 4.87 -9.20 -8.62
N ARG A 105 5.46 -8.78 -9.75
CA ARG A 105 4.69 -8.25 -10.89
C ARG A 105 3.56 -9.17 -11.33
N SER A 106 2.35 -8.63 -11.41
CA SER A 106 1.12 -9.36 -11.73
C SER A 106 0.86 -10.61 -10.87
N ALA A 107 1.46 -10.70 -9.67
CA ALA A 107 1.26 -11.82 -8.76
C ALA A 107 -0.14 -11.80 -8.12
N ALA A 108 -0.67 -12.99 -7.85
CA ALA A 108 -1.97 -13.20 -7.22
C ALA A 108 -1.79 -13.47 -5.72
N MET A 109 -1.96 -12.46 -4.89
CA MET A 109 -1.60 -12.51 -3.47
C MET A 109 -2.80 -12.38 -2.53
N SER A 110 -4.03 -12.60 -3.03
CA SER A 110 -5.22 -12.47 -2.19
C SER A 110 -5.13 -13.33 -0.93
N GLN A 111 -5.52 -12.75 0.21
CA GLN A 111 -5.55 -13.42 1.52
C GLN A 111 -4.18 -13.88 2.06
N SER A 112 -3.05 -13.49 1.44
CA SER A 112 -1.73 -13.81 1.98
C SER A 112 -1.42 -12.97 3.22
N ASP A 113 -0.64 -13.54 4.15
CA ASP A 113 -0.17 -12.83 5.35
C ASP A 113 1.31 -12.47 5.19
N LEU A 114 1.60 -11.18 5.06
CA LEU A 114 2.93 -10.57 4.99
C LEU A 114 3.22 -9.72 6.24
N THR A 115 2.60 -10.04 7.38
CA THR A 115 2.85 -9.33 8.64
C THR A 115 4.34 -9.29 8.96
N GLY A 116 4.89 -8.10 9.19
CA GLY A 116 6.29 -7.89 9.52
C GLY A 116 7.30 -8.25 8.42
N ALA A 117 6.86 -8.43 7.17
CA ALA A 117 7.76 -8.72 6.07
C ALA A 117 8.66 -7.52 5.73
N GLU A 118 9.90 -7.81 5.32
CA GLU A 118 10.86 -6.82 4.83
C GLU A 118 10.83 -6.79 3.29
N LEU A 119 10.09 -5.84 2.73
CA LEU A 119 9.76 -5.72 1.30
C LEU A 119 10.25 -4.39 0.68
N ASN A 120 11.32 -3.82 1.22
CA ASN A 120 11.89 -2.58 0.69
C ASN A 120 12.29 -2.77 -0.79
N TRP A 121 11.97 -1.78 -1.63
CA TRP A 121 12.20 -1.82 -3.08
C TRP A 121 11.51 -2.99 -3.82
N ALA A 122 10.54 -3.66 -3.18
CA ALA A 122 9.80 -4.72 -3.84
C ALA A 122 8.88 -4.16 -4.94
N ASP A 123 8.68 -4.94 -5.99
CA ASP A 123 7.91 -4.54 -7.16
C ASP A 123 6.61 -5.34 -7.25
N PHE A 124 5.50 -4.67 -6.97
CA PHE A 124 4.12 -5.16 -7.02
C PHE A 124 3.34 -4.60 -8.21
N GLN A 125 3.99 -4.15 -9.29
CA GLN A 125 3.26 -3.62 -10.44
C GLN A 125 2.23 -4.61 -10.95
N GLU A 126 1.00 -4.14 -11.17
CA GLU A 126 -0.15 -4.94 -11.62
C GLU A 126 -0.49 -6.15 -10.71
N ALA A 127 0.12 -6.28 -9.54
CA ALA A 127 -0.21 -7.33 -8.59
C ALA A 127 -1.62 -7.11 -8.03
N TYR A 128 -2.26 -8.19 -7.59
CA TYR A 128 -3.55 -8.09 -6.92
C TYR A 128 -3.54 -8.90 -5.63
N GLY A 129 -3.93 -8.25 -4.54
CA GLY A 129 -3.73 -8.75 -3.19
C GLY A 129 -4.96 -8.68 -2.32
N LYS A 130 -6.18 -8.60 -2.86
CA LYS A 130 -7.40 -8.42 -2.05
C LYS A 130 -7.39 -9.22 -0.73
N ASP A 131 -7.68 -8.54 0.37
CA ASP A 131 -7.67 -9.06 1.75
C ASP A 131 -6.28 -9.56 2.24
N ALA A 132 -5.17 -9.17 1.61
CA ALA A 132 -3.82 -9.45 2.10
C ALA A 132 -3.47 -8.58 3.30
N VAL A 133 -2.60 -9.10 4.16
CA VAL A 133 -2.17 -8.45 5.40
C VAL A 133 -0.70 -8.07 5.30
N PHE A 134 -0.38 -6.82 5.56
CA PHE A 134 0.95 -6.21 5.56
C PHE A 134 1.21 -5.47 6.88
N THR A 135 0.53 -5.85 7.96
CA THR A 135 0.65 -5.18 9.26
C THR A 135 2.12 -5.11 9.70
N GLY A 136 2.61 -3.91 9.99
CA GLY A 136 3.99 -3.67 10.40
C GLY A 136 5.06 -4.05 9.37
N ALA A 137 4.71 -4.31 8.11
CA ALA A 137 5.67 -4.61 7.06
C ALA A 137 6.49 -3.35 6.68
N SER A 138 7.73 -3.56 6.21
CA SER A 138 8.57 -2.52 5.65
C SER A 138 8.49 -2.57 4.13
N LEU A 139 7.99 -1.51 3.50
CA LEU A 139 7.70 -1.36 2.08
C LEU A 139 8.29 -0.03 1.56
N VAL A 140 9.44 0.37 2.08
CA VAL A 140 10.11 1.62 1.68
C VAL A 140 10.45 1.54 0.19
N GLU A 141 10.08 2.57 -0.58
CA GLU A 141 10.28 2.63 -2.04
C GLU A 141 9.69 1.43 -2.80
N ALA A 142 8.67 0.77 -2.25
CA ALA A 142 7.97 -0.29 -2.95
C ALA A 142 7.06 0.27 -4.05
N ASN A 143 6.96 -0.46 -5.15
CA ASN A 143 6.24 -0.04 -6.36
C ASN A 143 4.93 -0.83 -6.52
N PHE A 144 3.81 -0.13 -6.47
CA PHE A 144 2.45 -0.65 -6.56
C PHE A 144 1.67 -0.09 -7.75
N LEU A 145 2.36 0.42 -8.78
CA LEU A 145 1.74 0.96 -9.99
C LEU A 145 0.69 0.00 -10.58
N HIS A 146 -0.51 0.53 -10.87
CA HIS A 146 -1.64 -0.22 -11.47
C HIS A 146 -2.11 -1.46 -10.68
N SER A 147 -1.73 -1.59 -9.40
CA SER A 147 -2.08 -2.76 -8.59
C SER A 147 -3.51 -2.70 -8.02
N ASP A 148 -4.03 -3.84 -7.54
CA ASP A 148 -5.27 -3.90 -6.77
C ASP A 148 -5.06 -4.53 -5.38
N PHE A 149 -5.01 -3.67 -4.37
CA PHE A 149 -4.90 -4.02 -2.96
C PHE A 149 -6.14 -3.53 -2.18
N SER A 150 -7.31 -3.59 -2.81
CA SER A 150 -8.58 -3.31 -2.14
C SER A 150 -8.75 -4.20 -0.90
N HIS A 151 -9.26 -3.63 0.19
CA HIS A 151 -9.48 -4.30 1.49
C HIS A 151 -8.22 -4.88 2.17
N CYS A 152 -7.02 -4.50 1.74
CA CYS A 152 -5.79 -4.94 2.38
C CYS A 152 -5.52 -4.21 3.70
N VAL A 153 -4.67 -4.79 4.53
CA VAL A 153 -4.29 -4.25 5.84
C VAL A 153 -2.84 -3.83 5.86
N PHE A 154 -2.56 -2.54 5.84
CA PHE A 154 -1.23 -1.93 5.97
C PHE A 154 -1.02 -1.23 7.31
N SER A 155 -1.83 -1.56 8.33
CA SER A 155 -1.75 -0.86 9.63
C SER A 155 -0.36 -0.94 10.25
N GLY A 156 0.19 0.21 10.64
CA GLY A 156 1.55 0.35 11.18
C GLY A 156 2.68 0.01 10.19
N ALA A 157 2.40 -0.20 8.90
CA ALA A 157 3.43 -0.47 7.90
C ALA A 157 4.25 0.79 7.57
N THR A 158 5.50 0.58 7.14
CA THR A 158 6.36 1.66 6.62
C THR A 158 6.32 1.65 5.11
N LEU A 159 5.81 2.71 4.50
CA LEU A 159 5.49 2.88 3.09
C LEU A 159 6.10 4.16 2.49
N THR A 160 7.13 4.71 3.14
CA THR A 160 7.78 5.95 2.73
C THR A 160 8.29 5.84 1.28
N HIS A 161 8.01 6.87 0.47
CA HIS A 161 8.37 6.93 -0.97
C HIS A 161 7.78 5.80 -1.83
N SER A 162 6.75 5.09 -1.38
CA SER A 162 6.09 4.07 -2.19
C SER A 162 5.27 4.70 -3.33
N ASP A 163 5.16 3.99 -4.46
CA ASP A 163 4.44 4.45 -5.65
C ASP A 163 3.16 3.65 -5.88
N TRP A 164 2.04 4.34 -5.95
CA TRP A 164 0.68 3.81 -6.05
C TRP A 164 -0.11 4.47 -7.19
N ASP A 165 0.59 5.04 -8.19
CA ASP A 165 -0.07 5.65 -9.35
C ASP A 165 -1.07 4.65 -9.99
N GLN A 166 -2.32 5.12 -10.14
CA GLN A 166 -3.47 4.36 -10.62
C GLN A 166 -3.78 3.05 -9.87
N ALA A 167 -3.28 2.88 -8.64
CA ALA A 167 -3.58 1.71 -7.83
C ALA A 167 -5.02 1.72 -7.29
N ARG A 168 -5.54 0.55 -6.94
CA ARG A 168 -6.86 0.36 -6.32
C ARG A 168 -6.68 -0.06 -4.86
N LEU A 169 -7.19 0.76 -3.96
CA LEU A 169 -7.03 0.66 -2.50
C LEU A 169 -8.36 0.83 -1.77
N SER A 170 -9.48 0.54 -2.45
CA SER A 170 -10.80 0.78 -1.86
C SER A 170 -10.99 -0.08 -0.60
N GLY A 171 -11.37 0.56 0.50
CA GLY A 171 -11.51 -0.08 1.81
C GLY A 171 -10.22 -0.57 2.46
N ALA A 172 -9.04 -0.17 1.98
CA ALA A 172 -7.76 -0.54 2.59
C ALA A 172 -7.61 0.10 3.98
N MET A 173 -6.98 -0.63 4.91
CA MET A 173 -6.69 -0.15 6.26
C MET A 173 -5.22 0.27 6.37
N MET A 174 -4.96 1.56 6.43
CA MET A 174 -3.63 2.18 6.55
C MET A 174 -3.44 2.98 7.85
N ASN A 175 -4.21 2.64 8.90
CA ASN A 175 -4.10 3.30 10.20
C ASN A 175 -2.67 3.23 10.74
N ASP A 176 -2.18 4.32 11.30
CA ASP A 176 -0.85 4.45 11.90
C ASP A 176 0.32 4.09 10.95
N ALA A 177 0.07 4.00 9.64
CA ALA A 177 1.11 3.72 8.66
C ALA A 177 1.98 4.97 8.40
N ASN A 178 3.26 4.74 8.08
CA ASN A 178 4.14 5.81 7.63
C ASN A 178 4.18 5.87 6.10
N LEU A 179 3.52 6.86 5.53
CA LEU A 179 3.33 7.11 4.10
C LEU A 179 3.96 8.45 3.67
N GLU A 180 4.96 8.93 4.42
CA GLU A 180 5.68 10.15 4.05
C GLU A 180 6.22 10.04 2.62
N GLN A 181 5.96 11.09 1.82
CA GLN A 181 6.33 11.18 0.40
C GLN A 181 5.82 10.03 -0.48
N ALA A 182 4.79 9.30 -0.06
CA ALA A 182 4.16 8.29 -0.90
C ALA A 182 3.35 8.95 -2.04
N HIS A 183 3.29 8.28 -3.18
CA HIS A 183 2.75 8.79 -4.44
C HIS A 183 1.49 8.02 -4.83
N PHE A 184 0.35 8.69 -4.96
CA PHE A 184 -0.99 8.12 -5.23
C PHE A 184 -1.76 8.84 -6.36
N PRO A 185 -1.12 9.40 -7.41
CA PRO A 185 -1.89 10.11 -8.42
C PRO A 185 -2.88 9.17 -9.09
N GLU A 186 -4.07 9.69 -9.36
CA GLU A 186 -5.17 8.98 -10.04
C GLU A 186 -5.61 7.66 -9.34
N ALA A 187 -5.16 7.39 -8.12
CA ALA A 187 -5.47 6.17 -7.39
C ALA A 187 -6.95 6.11 -6.94
N HIS A 188 -7.48 4.90 -6.79
CA HIS A 188 -8.85 4.62 -6.35
C HIS A 188 -8.88 4.17 -4.88
N ILE A 189 -9.05 5.11 -3.97
CA ILE A 189 -8.86 4.97 -2.52
C ILE A 189 -10.18 5.26 -1.77
N VAL A 190 -11.29 4.76 -2.30
CA VAL A 190 -12.63 5.00 -1.73
C VAL A 190 -12.79 4.23 -0.41
N GLU A 191 -13.30 4.87 0.64
CA GLU A 191 -13.56 4.25 1.95
C GLU A 191 -12.30 3.65 2.64
N ALA A 192 -11.09 4.05 2.23
CA ALA A 192 -9.87 3.64 2.93
C ALA A 192 -9.69 4.40 4.25
N ASN A 193 -8.96 3.79 5.19
CA ASN A 193 -8.75 4.36 6.51
C ASN A 193 -7.27 4.66 6.77
N PHE A 194 -6.92 5.93 6.87
CA PHE A 194 -5.61 6.51 7.17
C PHE A 194 -5.57 7.14 8.57
N SER A 195 -6.42 6.73 9.52
CA SER A 195 -6.44 7.34 10.85
C SER A 195 -5.06 7.27 11.51
N GLY A 196 -4.56 8.40 12.02
CA GLY A 196 -3.24 8.51 12.63
C GLY A 196 -2.04 8.30 11.69
N ALA A 197 -2.25 8.16 10.38
CA ALA A 197 -1.16 7.94 9.43
C ALA A 197 -0.27 9.19 9.26
N ASN A 198 1.02 8.98 8.99
CA ASN A 198 1.92 10.03 8.54
C ASN A 198 1.89 10.10 7.01
N LEU A 199 1.41 11.20 6.45
CA LEU A 199 1.24 11.48 5.02
C LEU A 199 1.96 12.79 4.64
N LEU A 200 2.97 13.20 5.42
CA LEU A 200 3.78 14.38 5.15
C LEU A 200 4.32 14.34 3.70
N ASN A 201 4.10 15.42 2.95
CA ASN A 201 4.48 15.54 1.54
C ASN A 201 3.93 14.43 0.60
N ALA A 202 2.87 13.71 0.98
CA ALA A 202 2.27 12.71 0.11
C ALA A 202 1.57 13.36 -1.09
N ASN A 203 1.53 12.66 -2.22
CA ASN A 203 0.86 13.11 -3.44
C ASN A 203 -0.41 12.26 -3.68
N PHE A 204 -1.58 12.89 -3.72
CA PHE A 204 -2.88 12.30 -4.05
C PHE A 204 -3.56 13.03 -5.23
N GLU A 205 -2.77 13.59 -6.14
CA GLU A 205 -3.29 14.35 -7.28
C GLU A 205 -4.34 13.55 -8.05
N ARG A 206 -5.53 14.14 -8.20
CA ARG A 206 -6.66 13.55 -8.94
C ARG A 206 -7.15 12.20 -8.39
N ALA A 207 -6.68 11.79 -7.22
CA ALA A 207 -7.08 10.54 -6.58
C ALA A 207 -8.56 10.59 -6.18
N ASN A 208 -9.19 9.42 -6.16
CA ASN A 208 -10.53 9.27 -5.60
C ASN A 208 -10.47 8.80 -4.15
N LEU A 209 -10.63 9.76 -3.23
CA LEU A 209 -10.63 9.62 -1.77
C LEU A 209 -12.04 9.75 -1.17
N SER A 210 -13.08 9.50 -1.97
CA SER A 210 -14.46 9.66 -1.49
C SER A 210 -14.69 8.77 -0.26
N LYS A 211 -15.22 9.37 0.81
CA LYS A 211 -15.43 8.72 2.12
C LYS A 211 -14.17 8.12 2.78
N ALA A 212 -12.97 8.50 2.36
CA ALA A 212 -11.76 8.11 3.06
C ALA A 212 -11.73 8.74 4.47
N ILE A 213 -11.07 8.06 5.41
CA ILE A 213 -10.94 8.49 6.80
C ILE A 213 -9.49 8.88 7.04
N PHE A 214 -9.25 10.11 7.47
CA PHE A 214 -7.96 10.72 7.78
C PHE A 214 -7.94 11.26 9.22
N HIS A 215 -8.78 10.71 10.11
CA HIS A 215 -8.91 11.21 11.47
C HIS A 215 -7.55 11.25 12.18
N GLY A 216 -7.12 12.43 12.62
CA GLY A 216 -5.84 12.62 13.31
C GLY A 216 -4.58 12.34 12.46
N ALA A 217 -4.70 12.21 11.13
CA ALA A 217 -3.56 12.00 10.25
C ALA A 217 -2.77 13.30 10.03
N SER A 218 -1.47 13.19 9.70
CA SER A 218 -0.64 14.33 9.30
C SER A 218 -0.50 14.35 7.78
N LEU A 219 -1.12 15.32 7.10
CA LEU A 219 -1.03 15.56 5.66
C LEU A 219 -0.34 16.90 5.36
N ASP A 220 0.54 17.36 6.24
CA ASP A 220 1.24 18.63 6.03
C ASP A 220 1.98 18.60 4.68
N TRP A 221 1.84 19.68 3.92
CA TRP A 221 2.43 19.84 2.59
C TRP A 221 2.05 18.77 1.56
N ALA A 222 1.01 17.96 1.81
CA ALA A 222 0.52 17.01 0.83
C ALA A 222 -0.15 17.72 -0.37
N SER A 223 -0.12 17.08 -1.54
CA SER A 223 -0.85 17.52 -2.73
C SER A 223 -2.12 16.69 -2.91
N LEU A 224 -3.27 17.34 -2.92
CA LEU A 224 -4.59 16.78 -3.26
C LEU A 224 -5.22 17.57 -4.42
N PHE A 225 -4.39 18.13 -5.30
CA PHE A 225 -4.85 18.88 -6.47
C PHE A 225 -5.86 18.05 -7.28
N GLU A 226 -7.02 18.63 -7.58
CA GLU A 226 -8.15 18.00 -8.27
C GLU A 226 -8.68 16.69 -7.64
N ALA A 227 -8.31 16.36 -6.40
CA ALA A 227 -8.72 15.12 -5.75
C ALA A 227 -10.23 15.11 -5.40
N LYS A 228 -10.82 13.92 -5.34
CA LYS A 228 -12.22 13.72 -4.94
C LYS A 228 -12.29 13.28 -3.47
N LEU A 229 -12.67 14.19 -2.58
CA LEU A 229 -12.78 13.98 -1.13
C LEU A 229 -14.24 14.06 -0.65
N SER A 230 -15.20 13.74 -1.51
CA SER A 230 -16.62 13.85 -1.14
C SER A 230 -16.93 12.97 0.07
N ARG A 231 -17.46 13.57 1.14
CA ARG A 231 -17.75 12.94 2.43
C ARG A 231 -16.55 12.29 3.13
N ALA A 232 -15.32 12.71 2.82
CA ALA A 232 -14.15 12.28 3.57
C ALA A 232 -14.17 12.82 5.01
N ASP A 233 -13.61 12.07 5.94
CA ASP A 233 -13.41 12.51 7.32
C ASP A 233 -11.96 12.94 7.52
N LEU A 234 -11.73 14.24 7.62
CA LEU A 234 -10.43 14.87 7.87
C LEU A 234 -10.40 15.50 9.27
N SER A 235 -11.26 15.04 10.20
CA SER A 235 -11.32 15.61 11.53
C SER A 235 -10.01 15.45 12.29
N ASN A 236 -9.61 16.50 13.01
CA ASN A 236 -8.36 16.57 13.77
C ASN A 236 -7.08 16.30 12.94
N ALA A 237 -7.14 16.32 11.62
CA ALA A 237 -5.98 16.13 10.77
C ALA A 237 -5.09 17.40 10.75
N SER A 238 -3.78 17.20 10.65
CA SER A 238 -2.84 18.28 10.33
C SER A 238 -2.80 18.45 8.81
N LEU A 239 -3.19 19.61 8.31
CA LEU A 239 -3.28 19.93 6.88
C LEU A 239 -2.49 21.21 6.57
N PHE A 240 -1.41 21.46 7.31
CA PHE A 240 -0.64 22.69 7.19
C PHE A 240 -0.02 22.80 5.80
N GLY A 241 -0.26 23.92 5.11
CA GLY A 241 0.30 24.15 3.77
C GLY A 241 -0.18 23.17 2.70
N ILE A 242 -1.26 22.41 2.95
CA ILE A 242 -1.78 21.41 2.01
C ILE A 242 -2.27 22.06 0.71
N SER A 243 -2.11 21.37 -0.43
CA SER A 243 -2.74 21.78 -1.69
C SER A 243 -4.05 21.03 -1.90
N LEU A 244 -5.16 21.76 -1.94
CA LEU A 244 -6.52 21.28 -2.22
C LEU A 244 -7.13 22.01 -3.44
N GLU A 245 -6.28 22.59 -4.29
CA GLU A 245 -6.72 23.32 -5.47
C GLU A 245 -7.57 22.44 -6.39
N GLY A 246 -8.75 22.92 -6.78
CA GLY A 246 -9.73 22.19 -7.59
C GLY A 246 -10.36 20.96 -6.91
N ALA A 247 -10.01 20.66 -5.65
CA ALA A 247 -10.49 19.45 -4.97
C ALA A 247 -12.00 19.51 -4.66
N ASN A 248 -12.66 18.36 -4.66
CA ASN A 248 -14.06 18.25 -4.28
C ASN A 248 -14.22 17.69 -2.87
N LEU A 249 -14.40 18.58 -1.89
CA LEU A 249 -14.64 18.26 -0.48
C LEU A 249 -16.13 18.26 -0.10
N SER A 250 -17.05 18.13 -1.05
CA SER A 250 -18.49 18.21 -0.74
C SER A 250 -18.91 17.23 0.38
N GLY A 251 -19.43 17.77 1.48
CA GLY A 251 -19.84 17.03 2.67
C GLY A 251 -18.70 16.47 3.53
N ALA A 252 -17.45 16.89 3.30
CA ALA A 252 -16.31 16.46 4.11
C ALA A 252 -16.35 17.06 5.53
N ASN A 253 -15.75 16.36 6.48
CA ASN A 253 -15.60 16.79 7.86
C ASN A 253 -14.19 17.30 8.10
N LEU A 254 -14.00 18.62 8.28
CA LEU A 254 -12.70 19.23 8.65
C LEU A 254 -12.69 19.67 10.11
N SER A 255 -13.56 19.11 10.95
CA SER A 255 -13.70 19.60 12.32
C SER A 255 -12.40 19.36 13.12
N GLY A 256 -11.87 20.40 13.77
CA GLY A 256 -10.61 20.35 14.51
C GLY A 256 -9.34 20.26 13.65
N ALA A 257 -9.45 20.29 12.31
CA ALA A 257 -8.30 20.22 11.42
C ALA A 257 -7.49 21.53 11.40
N ASP A 258 -6.19 21.43 11.16
CA ASP A 258 -5.32 22.60 10.92
C ASP A 258 -5.14 22.83 9.41
N LEU A 259 -5.87 23.79 8.85
CA LEU A 259 -5.75 24.23 7.44
C LEU A 259 -4.86 25.49 7.31
N SER A 260 -4.03 25.82 8.29
CA SER A 260 -3.19 27.01 8.22
C SER A 260 -2.32 26.97 6.96
N HIS A 261 -2.32 28.06 6.19
CA HIS A 261 -1.66 28.18 4.88
C HIS A 261 -2.09 27.16 3.80
N ALA A 262 -3.20 26.45 3.97
CA ALA A 262 -3.75 25.56 2.94
C ALA A 262 -4.18 26.35 1.69
N ASN A 263 -4.01 25.75 0.52
CA ASN A 263 -4.55 26.28 -0.74
C ASN A 263 -5.85 25.55 -1.13
N LEU A 264 -7.00 26.20 -0.98
CA LEU A 264 -8.31 25.68 -1.39
C LEU A 264 -8.86 26.40 -2.64
N GLU A 265 -7.98 26.90 -3.51
CA GLU A 265 -8.39 27.59 -4.73
C GLU A 265 -9.31 26.73 -5.61
N GLY A 266 -10.46 27.26 -6.03
CA GLY A 266 -11.42 26.54 -6.86
C GLY A 266 -12.10 25.32 -6.21
N ALA A 267 -11.84 25.04 -4.93
CA ALA A 267 -12.37 23.85 -4.25
C ALA A 267 -13.90 23.88 -4.11
N LEU A 268 -14.53 22.69 -4.11
CA LEU A 268 -15.96 22.52 -3.88
C LEU A 268 -16.22 22.16 -2.41
N LEU A 269 -16.82 23.08 -1.66
CA LEU A 269 -16.94 23.04 -0.19
C LEU A 269 -18.40 22.91 0.31
N LYS A 270 -19.32 22.47 -0.56
CA LYS A 270 -20.75 22.37 -0.21
C LYS A 270 -20.94 21.39 0.95
N GLY A 271 -21.48 21.88 2.07
CA GLY A 271 -21.80 21.07 3.24
C GLY A 271 -20.58 20.61 4.05
N VAL A 272 -19.42 21.25 3.86
CA VAL A 272 -18.23 21.00 4.68
C VAL A 272 -18.45 21.50 6.12
N SER A 273 -17.98 20.72 7.10
CA SER A 273 -17.88 21.18 8.50
C SER A 273 -16.51 21.81 8.77
N PHE A 274 -16.50 23.04 9.28
CA PHE A 274 -15.29 23.77 9.69
C PHE A 274 -15.23 23.97 11.23
N ALA A 275 -16.02 23.20 11.99
CA ALA A 275 -16.08 23.37 13.44
C ALA A 275 -14.69 23.23 14.07
N GLU A 276 -14.25 24.21 14.85
CA GLU A 276 -12.95 24.17 15.57
C GLU A 276 -11.71 24.03 14.66
N CYS A 277 -11.83 24.26 13.35
CA CYS A 277 -10.66 24.23 12.46
C CYS A 277 -9.83 25.52 12.57
N GLN A 278 -8.55 25.42 12.21
CA GLN A 278 -7.65 26.58 12.04
C GLN A 278 -7.53 26.88 10.55
N VAL A 279 -7.60 28.16 10.16
CA VAL A 279 -7.63 28.59 8.74
C VAL A 279 -6.77 29.83 8.49
N ASP A 280 -5.84 30.15 9.40
CA ASP A 280 -5.01 31.35 9.27
C ASP A 280 -4.14 31.24 8.00
N GLY A 281 -4.20 32.27 7.16
CA GLY A 281 -3.46 32.29 5.89
C GLY A 281 -3.97 31.31 4.82
N ALA A 282 -5.04 30.56 5.06
CA ALA A 282 -5.61 29.64 4.08
C ALA A 282 -6.24 30.40 2.91
N LEU A 283 -5.98 29.96 1.67
CA LEU A 283 -6.47 30.59 0.44
C LEU A 283 -7.80 29.97 0.00
N PHE A 284 -8.82 30.80 -0.23
CA PHE A 284 -10.14 30.36 -0.71
C PHE A 284 -10.54 31.02 -2.05
N THR A 285 -9.55 31.45 -2.85
CA THR A 285 -9.78 32.05 -4.17
C THR A 285 -10.72 31.16 -4.99
N ASP A 286 -11.80 31.73 -5.55
CA ASP A 286 -12.78 31.01 -6.37
C ASP A 286 -13.42 29.75 -5.76
N ALA A 287 -13.30 29.55 -4.44
CA ALA A 287 -13.89 28.41 -3.75
C ALA A 287 -15.43 28.49 -3.75
N ARG A 288 -16.10 27.35 -3.99
CA ARG A 288 -17.54 27.29 -4.23
C ARG A 288 -18.28 26.48 -3.18
N GLY A 289 -19.57 26.77 -3.00
CA GLY A 289 -20.46 25.98 -2.14
C GLY A 289 -20.46 26.37 -0.66
N LEU A 290 -19.70 27.38 -0.26
CA LEU A 290 -19.75 27.98 1.07
C LEU A 290 -21.04 28.77 1.30
N THR A 291 -21.60 28.65 2.50
CA THR A 291 -22.72 29.49 2.98
C THR A 291 -22.24 30.89 3.36
N THR A 292 -23.16 31.86 3.48
CA THR A 292 -22.84 33.22 3.93
C THR A 292 -22.20 33.25 5.32
N ASP A 293 -22.67 32.40 6.24
CA ASP A 293 -22.11 32.35 7.59
C ASP A 293 -20.72 31.73 7.61
N GLN A 294 -20.47 30.69 6.82
CA GLN A 294 -19.11 30.14 6.65
C GLN A 294 -18.15 31.19 6.07
N LYS A 295 -18.55 31.90 5.00
CA LYS A 295 -17.74 32.99 4.43
C LYS A 295 -17.44 34.09 5.46
N ARG A 296 -18.38 34.42 6.35
CA ARG A 296 -18.16 35.40 7.43
C ARG A 296 -17.19 34.87 8.47
N TRP A 297 -17.39 33.63 8.93
CA TRP A 297 -16.54 32.98 9.92
C TRP A 297 -15.10 32.86 9.44
N LEU A 298 -14.89 32.32 8.23
CA LEU A 298 -13.55 32.14 7.65
C LEU A 298 -12.75 33.45 7.61
N ARG A 299 -13.37 34.56 7.15
CA ARG A 299 -12.73 35.88 7.14
C ARG A 299 -12.34 36.40 8.53
N GLN A 300 -13.12 36.07 9.55
CA GLN A 300 -12.82 36.47 10.94
C GLN A 300 -11.67 35.66 11.54
N HIS A 301 -11.33 34.51 10.95
CA HIS A 301 -10.32 33.56 11.44
C HIS A 301 -9.06 33.51 10.56
N GLY A 302 -8.80 34.56 9.78
CA GLY A 302 -7.53 34.72 9.05
C GLY A 302 -7.49 34.12 7.64
N ALA A 303 -8.58 33.53 7.16
CA ALA A 303 -8.64 33.02 5.79
C ALA A 303 -8.66 34.16 4.76
N LEU A 304 -8.02 33.90 3.61
CA LEU A 304 -7.73 34.87 2.57
C LEU A 304 -8.58 34.63 1.32
N ASN A 305 -8.75 35.68 0.50
CA ASN A 305 -9.41 35.64 -0.81
C ASN A 305 -10.86 35.11 -0.83
N ILE A 306 -11.63 35.42 0.20
CA ILE A 306 -13.05 35.04 0.29
C ILE A 306 -13.92 36.15 -0.27
N GLU A 307 -14.73 35.82 -1.27
CA GLU A 307 -15.74 36.74 -1.82
C GLU A 307 -16.73 37.21 -0.74
N ARG A 308 -17.18 38.46 -0.87
CA ARG A 308 -18.13 39.09 0.07
C ARG A 308 -19.50 38.44 0.07
#